data_AF-A0A285Z388-F1
#
_entry.id   AF-A0A285Z388-F1
#
_cell.length_a   1.000
_cell.length_b   1.000
_cell.length_c   1.000
_cell.angle_alpha   90.00
_cell.angle_beta   90.00
_cell.angle_gamma   90.00
#
_symmetry.space_group_name_H-M   'P 1'
#
loop_
_entity.id
_entity.type
_entity.pdbx_description
1 polymer ?
#
loop_
_entity_poly.entity_id
_entity_poly.type
_entity_poly.pdbx_seq_one_letter_code
_entity_poly.pdbx_strand_id
1 'polypeptide(L)'
;MRHEFSEVLNDLIDYFLVGDIQLLERFKQDNDLADDLAHAFTHDDSGDKAVREGVVLPIAGIDNLPYRIIFTLDGHTPALREPGSRLKHQRSGYVLRVEHRALMLYTWRILQHFTNKALGDLLARYQAPGRPIIELDNGWYDVEVLGGAVVRDGLYEPAFEFVLKKRWSRGEATGVDTGYAFTLRGYFD
;
A
#
# COMPACT_ATOMS: atom_id res chain seq x y z
N MET A 1 -4.62 15.65 -6.80
CA MET A 1 -3.43 15.33 -7.62
C MET A 1 -3.42 13.82 -7.93
N ARG A 2 -2.75 13.34 -8.99
CA ARG A 2 -2.56 11.90 -9.26
C ARG A 2 -1.08 11.60 -9.48
N HIS A 3 -0.58 10.54 -8.85
CA HIS A 3 0.77 10.01 -9.03
C HIS A 3 0.69 8.60 -9.60
N GLU A 4 1.53 8.27 -10.57
CA GLU A 4 1.45 7.01 -11.30
C GLU A 4 2.84 6.41 -11.49
N PHE A 5 2.95 5.10 -11.23
CA PHE A 5 4.22 4.37 -11.25
C PHE A 5 4.03 3.03 -11.97
N SER A 6 5.04 2.62 -12.73
CA SER A 6 5.12 1.25 -13.27
C SER A 6 5.91 0.41 -12.28
N GLU A 7 5.28 -0.61 -11.69
CA GLU A 7 5.95 -1.49 -10.74
C GLU A 7 5.70 -2.96 -11.10
N VAL A 8 6.77 -3.75 -11.10
CA VAL A 8 6.68 -5.18 -11.30
C VAL A 8 6.76 -5.83 -9.93
N LEU A 9 5.61 -6.29 -9.46
CA LEU A 9 5.41 -6.86 -8.14
C LEU A 9 5.91 -8.32 -8.09
N ASN A 10 7.21 -8.50 -8.33
CA ASN A 10 7.87 -9.80 -8.46
C ASN A 10 8.82 -10.07 -7.29
N ASP A 11 8.27 -10.56 -6.18
CA ASP A 11 9.08 -11.04 -5.06
C ASP A 11 8.69 -12.46 -4.61
N LEU A 12 7.91 -13.18 -5.42
CA LEU A 12 7.34 -14.51 -5.14
C LEU A 12 6.38 -14.55 -3.94
N ILE A 13 6.06 -13.39 -3.35
CA ILE A 13 5.09 -13.25 -2.27
C ILE A 13 3.92 -12.44 -2.83
N ASP A 14 2.70 -12.95 -2.71
CA ASP A 14 1.50 -12.31 -3.22
C ASP A 14 0.96 -11.21 -2.27
N TYR A 15 1.87 -10.53 -1.56
CA TYR A 15 1.55 -9.65 -0.44
C TYR A 15 2.41 -8.38 -0.45
N PHE A 16 1.74 -7.23 -0.52
CA PHE A 16 2.36 -5.91 -0.55
C PHE A 16 1.82 -5.04 0.59
N LEU A 17 2.57 -4.01 0.90
CA LEU A 17 2.30 -3.13 2.03
C LEU A 17 2.36 -1.68 1.55
N VAL A 18 1.42 -0.87 2.01
CA VAL A 18 1.45 0.58 1.83
C VAL A 18 1.53 1.26 3.18
N GLY A 19 2.47 2.19 3.34
CA GLY A 19 2.64 2.88 4.62
C GLY A 19 3.78 3.88 4.62
N ASP A 20 3.88 4.60 5.74
CA ASP A 20 5.06 5.36 6.12
C ASP A 20 6.04 4.38 6.79
N ILE A 21 7.10 4.00 6.09
CA ILE A 21 8.03 2.96 6.55
C ILE A 21 8.79 3.35 7.83
N GLN A 22 9.00 4.64 8.06
CA GLN A 22 9.66 5.13 9.27
C GLN A 22 8.67 5.15 10.45
N LEU A 23 7.38 5.36 10.19
CA LEU A 23 6.35 5.11 11.19
C LEU A 23 6.29 3.62 11.57
N LEU A 24 6.49 2.70 10.63
CA LEU A 24 6.59 1.27 10.93
C LEU A 24 7.82 0.94 11.80
N GLU A 25 8.96 1.58 11.54
CA GLU A 25 10.14 1.46 12.42
C GLU A 25 9.85 1.94 13.84
N ARG A 26 9.20 3.09 13.99
CA ARG A 26 8.77 3.58 15.29
C ARG A 26 7.79 2.62 15.97
N PHE A 27 6.80 2.11 15.24
CA PHE A 27 5.85 1.13 15.76
C PHE A 27 6.56 -0.12 16.28
N LYS A 28 7.56 -0.64 15.54
CA LYS A 28 8.39 -1.75 15.99
C LYS A 28 9.06 -1.44 17.34
N GLN A 29 9.68 -0.27 17.47
CA GLN A 29 10.38 0.15 18.69
C GLN A 29 9.41 0.33 19.88
N ASP A 30 8.28 1.01 19.65
CA ASP A 30 7.27 1.30 20.68
C ASP A 30 6.59 0.00 21.20
N ASN A 31 6.66 -1.09 20.44
CA ASN A 31 6.08 -2.39 20.79
C ASN A 31 7.11 -3.50 21.08
N ASP A 32 8.41 -3.15 21.15
CA ASP A 32 9.51 -4.08 21.41
C ASP A 32 9.51 -5.31 20.47
N LEU A 33 9.20 -5.09 19.19
CA LEU A 33 9.14 -6.16 18.19
C LEU A 33 10.53 -6.50 17.65
N ALA A 34 10.74 -7.79 17.38
CA ALA A 34 11.97 -8.29 16.77
C ALA A 34 12.20 -7.75 15.35
N ASP A 35 13.42 -7.90 14.84
CA ASP A 35 13.76 -7.53 13.45
C ASP A 35 12.99 -8.36 12.42
N ASP A 36 12.55 -9.58 12.77
CA ASP A 36 11.65 -10.39 11.94
C ASP A 36 10.19 -10.00 12.21
N LEU A 37 9.79 -8.85 11.67
CA LEU A 37 8.41 -8.37 11.71
C LEU A 37 7.46 -9.30 10.94
N ALA A 38 7.94 -10.02 9.92
CA ALA A 38 7.12 -10.96 9.17
C ALA A 38 6.65 -12.10 10.09
N HIS A 39 7.54 -12.62 10.93
CA HIS A 39 7.19 -13.61 11.94
C HIS A 39 6.19 -13.04 12.95
N ALA A 40 6.47 -11.88 13.55
CA ALA A 40 5.58 -11.24 14.51
C ALA A 40 4.16 -11.03 13.93
N PHE A 41 4.07 -10.44 12.75
CA PHE A 41 2.79 -10.09 12.11
C PHE A 41 1.94 -11.31 11.72
N THR A 42 2.52 -12.51 11.70
CA THR A 42 1.82 -13.75 11.34
C THR A 42 1.59 -14.69 12.52
N HIS A 43 2.22 -14.44 13.67
CA HIS A 43 2.18 -15.32 14.85
C HIS A 43 1.50 -14.68 16.06
N ASP A 44 1.35 -13.36 16.09
CA ASP A 44 0.67 -12.62 17.13
C ASP A 44 -0.21 -11.48 16.57
N ASP A 45 -0.86 -10.73 17.46
CA ASP A 45 -1.78 -9.64 17.10
C ASP A 45 -1.07 -8.35 16.63
N SER A 46 0.26 -8.32 16.51
CA SER A 46 1.03 -7.12 16.15
C SER A 46 0.74 -6.63 14.74
N GLY A 47 0.53 -7.55 13.79
CA GLY A 47 0.13 -7.22 12.41
C GLY A 47 -1.23 -6.54 12.38
N ASP A 48 -2.24 -7.14 13.02
CA ASP A 48 -3.57 -6.57 13.14
C ASP A 48 -3.55 -5.22 13.89
N LYS A 49 -2.70 -5.10 14.91
CA LYS A 49 -2.48 -3.84 15.62
C LYS A 49 -1.89 -2.77 14.69
N ALA A 50 -0.87 -3.09 13.90
CA ALA A 50 -0.27 -2.16 12.94
C ALA A 50 -1.30 -1.65 11.93
N VAL A 51 -2.19 -2.53 11.44
CA VAL A 51 -3.29 -2.14 10.53
C VAL A 51 -4.31 -1.24 11.25
N ARG A 52 -4.77 -1.63 12.44
CA ARG A 52 -5.74 -0.84 13.23
C ARG A 52 -5.22 0.54 13.63
N GLU A 53 -3.92 0.66 13.85
CA GLU A 53 -3.26 1.92 14.17
C GLU A 53 -2.91 2.76 12.93
N GLY A 54 -3.18 2.24 11.74
CA GLY A 54 -2.92 2.90 10.46
C GLY A 54 -1.43 3.02 10.13
N VAL A 55 -0.60 2.16 10.69
CA VAL A 55 0.85 2.11 10.44
C VAL A 55 1.11 1.51 9.05
N VAL A 56 0.34 0.49 8.68
CA VAL A 56 0.48 -0.21 7.40
C VAL A 56 -0.87 -0.66 6.86
N LEU A 57 -1.00 -0.66 5.53
CA LEU A 57 -2.13 -1.19 4.79
C LEU A 57 -1.65 -2.42 4.00
N PRO A 58 -2.16 -3.62 4.29
CA PRO A 58 -1.81 -4.82 3.54
C PRO A 58 -2.67 -5.00 2.30
N ILE A 59 -2.05 -5.48 1.23
CA ILE A 59 -2.73 -5.96 0.03
C ILE A 59 -2.27 -7.38 -0.27
N ALA A 60 -3.19 -8.33 -0.14
CA ALA A 60 -2.95 -9.76 -0.33
C ALA A 60 -3.50 -10.28 -1.67
N GLY A 61 -3.04 -11.46 -2.09
CA GLY A 61 -3.52 -12.17 -3.28
C GLY A 61 -3.11 -11.49 -4.58
N ILE A 62 -1.95 -10.83 -4.60
CA ILE A 62 -1.46 -10.10 -5.77
C ILE A 62 -0.72 -11.03 -6.72
N ASP A 63 -1.28 -11.19 -7.92
CA ASP A 63 -0.65 -11.94 -9.00
C ASP A 63 0.62 -11.23 -9.49
N ASN A 64 1.63 -11.97 -9.96
CA ASN A 64 2.87 -11.38 -10.47
C ASN A 64 2.67 -10.80 -11.88
N LEU A 65 2.19 -9.56 -11.96
CA LEU A 65 1.92 -8.81 -13.19
C LEU A 65 2.66 -7.45 -13.17
N PRO A 66 2.89 -6.82 -14.34
CA PRO A 66 3.37 -5.44 -14.40
C PRO A 66 2.22 -4.49 -14.08
N TYR A 67 2.16 -4.01 -12.83
CA TYR A 67 1.07 -3.13 -12.39
C TYR A 67 1.37 -1.66 -12.62
N ARG A 68 0.31 -0.92 -12.91
CA ARG A 68 0.23 0.51 -12.68
C ARG A 68 -0.15 0.75 -11.22
N ILE A 69 0.73 1.38 -10.46
CA ILE A 69 0.45 1.81 -9.09
C ILE A 69 0.07 3.29 -9.12
N ILE A 70 -1.11 3.61 -8.63
CA ILE A 70 -1.69 4.96 -8.70
C ILE A 70 -2.01 5.44 -7.29
N PHE A 71 -1.61 6.67 -6.96
CA PHE A 71 -2.08 7.36 -5.77
C PHE A 71 -2.90 8.58 -6.21
N THR A 72 -4.16 8.64 -5.79
CA THR A 72 -5.09 9.70 -6.15
C THR A 72 -5.47 10.51 -4.91
N LEU A 73 -5.22 11.82 -4.98
CA LEU A 73 -5.38 12.81 -3.91
C LEU A 73 -6.41 13.88 -4.31
N ASP A 74 -6.87 14.64 -3.30
CA ASP A 74 -7.62 15.90 -3.48
C ASP A 74 -8.91 15.76 -4.31
N GLY A 75 -9.63 14.65 -4.13
CA GLY A 75 -10.95 14.46 -4.73
C GLY A 75 -10.95 14.36 -6.26
N HIS A 76 -9.79 14.10 -6.88
CA HIS A 76 -9.73 13.78 -8.30
C HIS A 76 -10.49 12.48 -8.57
N THR A 77 -11.16 12.39 -9.73
CA THR A 77 -11.78 11.14 -10.16
C THR A 77 -10.70 10.06 -10.24
N PRO A 78 -10.88 8.90 -9.58
CA PRO A 78 -9.92 7.81 -9.67
C PRO A 78 -9.80 7.26 -11.09
N ALA A 79 -8.58 6.93 -11.54
CA ALA A 79 -8.30 6.39 -12.87
C ALA A 79 -9.08 5.10 -13.16
N LEU A 80 -9.21 4.21 -12.17
CA LEU A 80 -9.99 2.98 -12.27
C LEU A 80 -11.50 3.21 -12.35
N ARG A 81 -11.97 4.45 -12.13
CA ARG A 81 -13.37 4.87 -12.31
C ARG A 81 -13.61 5.67 -13.59
N GLU A 82 -12.56 5.97 -14.36
CA GLU A 82 -12.72 6.66 -15.64
C GLU A 82 -13.38 5.73 -16.68
N PRO A 83 -14.12 6.30 -17.65
CA PRO A 83 -14.70 5.52 -18.74
C PRO A 83 -13.64 4.69 -19.49
N GLY A 84 -13.94 3.41 -19.72
CA GLY A 84 -13.03 2.47 -20.38
C GLY A 84 -12.19 1.63 -19.41
N SER A 85 -11.96 2.09 -18.18
CA SER A 85 -11.33 1.27 -17.14
C SER A 85 -12.21 0.09 -16.72
N ARG A 86 -11.58 -1.00 -16.26
CA ARG A 86 -12.22 -2.20 -15.74
C ARG A 86 -11.96 -2.32 -14.25
N LEU A 87 -12.89 -1.84 -13.44
CA LEU A 87 -12.83 -1.97 -11.99
C LEU A 87 -13.31 -3.37 -11.55
N LYS A 88 -12.47 -4.10 -10.79
CA LYS A 88 -12.80 -5.42 -10.23
C LYS A 88 -12.98 -5.36 -8.71
N HIS A 89 -12.06 -4.69 -8.02
CA HIS A 89 -12.03 -4.59 -6.57
C HIS A 89 -12.25 -3.15 -6.14
N GLN A 90 -13.09 -2.98 -5.13
CA GLN A 90 -13.27 -1.71 -4.44
C GLN A 90 -13.43 -2.00 -2.95
N ARG A 91 -12.48 -1.51 -2.16
CA ARG A 91 -12.44 -1.70 -0.71
C ARG A 91 -12.12 -0.38 -0.02
N SER A 92 -13.03 0.06 0.84
CA SER A 92 -12.89 1.25 1.69
C SER A 92 -12.76 0.84 3.15
N GLY A 93 -12.45 1.79 4.02
CA GLY A 93 -12.40 1.57 5.47
C GLY A 93 -10.97 1.45 6.02
N TYR A 94 -9.96 1.43 5.14
CA TYR A 94 -8.57 1.52 5.55
C TYR A 94 -8.25 2.95 6.00
N VAL A 95 -7.39 3.06 7.00
CA VAL A 95 -6.88 4.33 7.50
C VAL A 95 -5.36 4.22 7.56
N LEU A 96 -4.66 5.27 7.11
CA LEU A 96 -3.21 5.38 7.23
C LEU A 96 -2.82 6.65 7.97
N ARG A 97 -1.76 6.56 8.77
CA ARG A 97 -1.09 7.68 9.42
C ARG A 97 0.23 7.95 8.70
N VAL A 98 0.50 9.22 8.44
CA VAL A 98 1.76 9.69 7.86
C VAL A 98 2.41 10.66 8.85
N GLU A 99 3.66 10.41 9.22
CA GLU A 99 4.43 11.25 10.15
C GLU A 99 5.73 11.79 9.54
N HIS A 100 6.20 11.17 8.46
CA HIS A 100 7.46 11.50 7.81
C HIS A 100 7.29 11.98 6.38
N ARG A 101 6.14 12.59 6.10
CA ARG A 101 5.77 13.17 4.81
C ARG A 101 5.86 12.23 3.61
N ALA A 102 5.94 10.92 3.83
CA ALA A 102 6.14 9.95 2.76
C ALA A 102 5.18 8.78 2.91
N LEU A 103 4.58 8.39 1.79
CA LEU A 103 3.81 7.17 1.66
C LEU A 103 4.37 6.33 0.52
N MET A 104 4.61 5.05 0.77
CA MET A 104 5.23 4.16 -0.19
C MET A 104 4.53 2.81 -0.25
N LEU A 105 4.51 2.20 -1.44
CA LEU A 105 4.25 0.78 -1.62
C LEU A 105 5.58 0.03 -1.53
N TYR A 106 5.64 -1.03 -0.72
CA TYR A 106 6.81 -1.89 -0.58
C TYR A 106 6.41 -3.35 -0.41
N THR A 107 7.37 -4.24 -0.61
CA THR A 107 7.12 -5.68 -0.61
C THR A 107 7.19 -6.27 0.79
N TRP A 108 6.50 -7.38 1.04
CA TRP A 108 6.50 -8.08 2.34
C TRP A 108 7.93 -8.45 2.82
N ARG A 109 8.84 -8.73 1.88
CA ARG A 109 10.21 -9.16 2.20
C ARG A 109 10.99 -8.21 3.11
N ILE A 110 10.70 -6.91 3.10
CA ILE A 110 11.37 -5.97 4.02
C ILE A 110 11.13 -6.35 5.48
N LEU A 111 9.98 -6.95 5.80
CA LEU A 111 9.61 -7.31 7.16
C LEU A 111 10.41 -8.50 7.72
N GLN A 112 11.00 -9.35 6.87
CA GLN A 112 11.76 -10.52 7.32
C GLN A 112 13.07 -10.12 8.02
N HIS A 113 13.63 -8.97 7.66
CA HIS A 113 14.90 -8.45 8.19
C HIS A 113 14.83 -6.93 8.39
N PHE A 114 13.88 -6.47 9.21
CA PHE A 114 13.55 -5.07 9.44
C PHE A 114 14.55 -4.36 10.39
N THR A 115 15.77 -4.20 9.90
CA THR A 115 16.89 -3.52 10.60
C THR A 115 17.10 -2.11 10.06
N ASN A 116 17.78 -1.24 10.83
CA ASN A 116 18.11 0.13 10.39
C ASN A 116 18.89 0.13 9.06
N LYS A 117 19.75 -0.88 8.85
CA LYS A 117 20.48 -1.04 7.58
C LYS A 117 19.52 -1.36 6.43
N ALA A 118 18.63 -2.34 6.59
CA ALA A 118 17.67 -2.72 5.56
C ALA A 118 16.72 -1.57 5.21
N LEU A 119 16.32 -0.78 6.23
CA LEU A 119 15.53 0.43 6.06
C LEU A 119 16.28 1.49 5.26
N GLY A 120 17.53 1.79 5.64
CA GLY A 120 18.39 2.73 4.90
C GLY A 120 18.60 2.29 3.44
N ASP A 121 18.83 1.01 3.20
CA ASP A 121 18.97 0.43 1.86
C ASP A 121 17.66 0.54 1.04
N LEU A 122 16.49 0.37 1.68
CA LEU A 122 15.19 0.58 1.03
C LEU A 122 14.98 2.05 0.66
N LEU A 123 15.19 2.96 1.61
CA LEU A 123 15.01 4.40 1.41
C LEU A 123 15.93 4.92 0.30
N ALA A 124 17.19 4.48 0.27
CA ALA A 124 18.13 4.83 -0.79
C ALA A 124 17.65 4.33 -2.17
N ARG A 125 17.12 3.11 -2.26
CA ARG A 125 16.54 2.58 -3.51
C ARG A 125 15.30 3.36 -3.96
N TYR A 126 14.53 3.90 -3.02
CA TYR A 126 13.30 4.64 -3.29
C TYR A 126 13.56 6.10 -3.70
N GLN A 127 14.80 6.57 -3.63
CA GLN A 127 15.23 7.83 -4.27
C GLN A 127 15.35 7.70 -5.80
N ALA A 128 15.39 6.48 -6.34
CA ALA A 128 15.44 6.27 -7.78
C ALA A 128 14.10 6.69 -8.44
N PRO A 129 14.13 7.29 -9.64
CA PRO A 129 12.91 7.63 -10.37
C PRO A 129 12.01 6.42 -10.62
N GLY A 130 10.70 6.64 -10.60
CA GLY A 130 9.70 5.62 -10.93
C GLY A 130 9.34 4.68 -9.78
N ARG A 131 9.89 4.87 -8.58
CA ARG A 131 9.52 4.11 -7.39
C ARG A 131 8.18 4.60 -6.82
N PRO A 132 7.31 3.69 -6.34
CA PRO A 132 5.97 4.05 -5.86
C PRO A 132 6.00 4.68 -4.46
N ILE A 133 6.54 5.90 -4.40
CA ILE A 133 6.60 6.76 -3.22
C ILE A 133 6.08 8.14 -3.58
N ILE A 134 5.25 8.71 -2.71
CA ILE A 134 4.71 10.06 -2.85
C ILE A 134 4.97 10.87 -1.59
N GLU A 135 5.12 12.18 -1.77
CA GLU A 135 5.12 13.12 -0.66
C GLU A 135 3.68 13.43 -0.24
N LEU A 136 3.40 13.38 1.06
CA LEU A 136 2.11 13.73 1.66
C LEU A 136 2.34 14.63 2.86
N ASP A 137 1.34 15.43 3.23
CA ASP A 137 1.39 16.09 4.52
C ASP A 137 1.23 15.08 5.65
N ASN A 138 1.83 15.37 6.80
CA ASN A 138 1.59 14.60 8.01
C ASN A 138 0.10 14.67 8.40
N GLY A 139 -0.41 13.56 8.92
CA GLY A 139 -1.79 13.44 9.37
C GLY A 139 -2.37 12.05 9.12
N TRP A 140 -3.70 12.00 9.19
CA TRP A 140 -4.49 10.79 8.97
C TRP A 140 -5.15 10.84 7.59
N TYR A 141 -5.28 9.68 6.96
CA TYR A 141 -5.88 9.54 5.63
C TYR A 141 -6.86 8.36 5.64
N ASP A 142 -8.08 8.60 5.15
CA ASP A 142 -8.92 7.50 4.66
C ASP A 142 -8.32 6.99 3.35
N VAL A 143 -8.26 5.68 3.21
CA VAL A 143 -7.76 5.02 2.00
C VAL A 143 -8.81 4.08 1.45
N GLU A 144 -9.15 4.30 0.19
CA GLU A 144 -9.89 3.35 -0.62
C GLU A 144 -8.93 2.69 -1.61
N VAL A 145 -8.94 1.36 -1.63
CA VAL A 145 -8.14 0.54 -2.55
C VAL A 145 -9.04 0.09 -3.69
N LEU A 146 -8.63 0.46 -4.91
CA LEU A 146 -9.24 0.01 -6.15
C LEU A 146 -8.27 -0.93 -6.87
N GLY A 147 -8.79 -2.01 -7.44
CA GLY A 147 -8.01 -2.97 -8.22
C GLY A 147 -8.73 -3.33 -9.52
N GLY A 148 -8.00 -3.42 -10.64
CA GLY A 148 -8.59 -3.66 -11.95
C GLY A 148 -7.61 -3.44 -13.09
N ALA A 149 -8.08 -2.94 -14.23
CA ALA A 149 -7.21 -2.39 -15.27
C ALA A 149 -7.63 -1.00 -15.74
N VAL A 150 -6.63 -0.21 -16.07
CA VAL A 150 -6.78 1.08 -16.78
C VAL A 150 -6.44 0.89 -18.26
N VAL A 151 -7.06 1.67 -19.14
CA VAL A 151 -6.73 1.66 -20.57
C VAL A 151 -5.62 2.67 -20.85
N ARG A 152 -4.52 2.22 -21.46
CA ARG A 152 -3.44 3.07 -21.98
C ARG A 152 -3.03 2.60 -23.36
N ASP A 153 -2.94 3.53 -24.30
CA ASP A 153 -2.60 3.24 -25.70
C ASP A 153 -3.43 2.09 -26.30
N GLY A 154 -4.70 1.97 -25.89
CA GLY A 154 -5.62 0.93 -26.34
C GLY A 154 -5.46 -0.44 -25.68
N LEU A 155 -4.53 -0.60 -24.73
CA LEU A 155 -4.28 -1.83 -23.99
C LEU A 155 -4.74 -1.72 -22.53
N TYR A 156 -5.17 -2.84 -21.96
CA TYR A 156 -5.48 -2.93 -20.53
C TYR A 156 -4.20 -3.18 -19.72
N GLU A 157 -3.84 -2.22 -18.86
CA GLU A 157 -2.78 -2.38 -17.88
C GLU A 157 -3.40 -2.73 -16.52
N PRO A 158 -2.99 -3.85 -15.87
CA PRO A 158 -3.37 -4.15 -14.49
C PRO A 158 -2.99 -2.98 -13.58
N ALA A 159 -3.87 -2.61 -12.66
CA ALA A 159 -3.67 -1.44 -11.82
C ALA A 159 -4.19 -1.61 -10.39
N PHE A 160 -3.44 -1.04 -9.46
CA PHE A 160 -3.91 -0.73 -8.12
C PHE A 160 -3.91 0.78 -7.93
N GLU A 161 -5.02 1.30 -7.42
CA GLU A 161 -5.17 2.72 -7.12
C GLU A 161 -5.56 2.92 -5.67
N PHE A 162 -4.76 3.73 -4.97
CA PHE A 162 -4.96 4.16 -3.60
C PHE A 162 -5.57 5.56 -3.64
N VAL A 163 -6.85 5.66 -3.34
CA VAL A 163 -7.55 6.95 -3.26
C VAL A 163 -7.44 7.44 -1.82
N LEU A 164 -6.73 8.54 -1.60
CA LEU A 164 -6.47 9.08 -0.27
C LEU A 164 -7.25 10.36 -0.02
N LYS A 165 -7.87 10.42 1.15
CA LYS A 165 -8.56 11.61 1.63
C LYS A 165 -8.07 11.97 3.03
N LYS A 166 -7.44 13.14 3.16
CA LYS A 166 -6.97 13.64 4.45
C LYS A 166 -8.14 13.81 5.41
N ARG A 167 -7.94 13.40 6.67
CA ARG A 167 -8.93 13.48 7.74
C ARG A 167 -8.32 14.05 9.02
N TRP A 168 -9.18 14.58 9.89
CA TRP A 168 -8.79 15.31 11.10
C TRP A 168 -8.27 14.42 12.23
N SER A 169 -8.73 13.17 12.31
CA SER A 169 -8.34 12.21 13.35
C SER A 169 -8.56 10.78 12.87
N ARG A 170 -7.97 9.77 13.52
CA ARG A 170 -8.14 8.34 13.19
C ARG A 170 -9.60 7.90 13.03
N GLY A 171 -10.49 8.40 13.89
CA GLY A 171 -11.85 7.86 14.08
C GLY A 171 -11.88 6.38 14.44
N GLU A 172 -13.05 5.74 14.32
CA GLU A 172 -13.16 4.27 14.36
C GLU A 172 -12.78 3.74 12.98
N ALA A 173 -11.68 2.98 12.91
CA ALA A 173 -11.40 2.16 11.74
C ALA A 173 -12.51 1.11 11.67
N THR A 174 -13.40 1.21 10.68
CA THR A 174 -14.40 0.18 10.41
C THR A 174 -13.68 -1.13 10.13
N GLY A 175 -14.10 -2.22 10.77
CA GLY A 175 -13.44 -3.54 10.73
C GLY A 175 -12.84 -3.85 9.37
N VAL A 176 -11.54 -3.61 9.23
CA VAL A 176 -10.78 -3.83 8.01
C VAL A 176 -10.64 -5.33 7.84
N ASP A 177 -11.13 -5.87 6.73
CA ASP A 177 -10.88 -7.25 6.36
C ASP A 177 -9.44 -7.38 5.82
N THR A 178 -8.51 -7.72 6.73
CA THR A 178 -7.10 -7.97 6.42
C THR A 178 -6.88 -9.25 5.64
N GLY A 179 -7.90 -10.13 5.55
CA GLY A 179 -7.88 -11.38 4.79
C GLY A 179 -8.36 -11.26 3.36
N TYR A 180 -8.82 -10.07 2.92
CA TYR A 180 -9.35 -9.90 1.58
C TYR A 180 -8.26 -10.01 0.50
N ALA A 181 -8.45 -10.92 -0.45
CA ALA A 181 -7.55 -11.12 -1.58
C ALA A 181 -7.95 -10.29 -2.82
N PHE A 182 -6.99 -9.56 -3.38
CA PHE A 182 -7.14 -8.67 -4.54
C PHE A 182 -6.73 -9.31 -5.88
N THR A 183 -6.92 -10.62 -6.04
CA THR A 183 -6.48 -11.36 -7.23
C THR A 183 -7.09 -10.83 -8.53
N LEU A 184 -6.24 -10.58 -9.53
CA LEU A 184 -6.63 -10.16 -10.88
C LEU A 184 -6.49 -11.27 -11.91
N ARG A 185 -6.09 -12.48 -11.51
CA ARG A 185 -5.96 -13.66 -12.39
C ARG A 185 -7.23 -13.90 -13.21
N GLY A 186 -7.04 -14.16 -14.50
CA GLY A 186 -8.12 -14.44 -15.45
C GLY A 186 -9.05 -13.26 -15.75
N TYR A 187 -8.73 -12.05 -15.27
CA TYR A 187 -9.58 -10.87 -15.47
C TYR A 187 -9.27 -10.10 -16.75
N PHE A 188 -8.09 -10.32 -17.33
CA PHE A 188 -7.62 -9.65 -18.55
C PHE A 188 -7.56 -10.58 -19.76
N ASP A 189 -7.95 -11.85 -19.57
CA ASP A 189 -8.08 -12.86 -20.63
C ASP A 189 -9.40 -12.69 -21.40
#